data_AF-A0A382Y184-F1
#
_entry.id   AF-A0A382Y184-F1
#
_cell.length_a   1.000
_cell.length_b   1.000
_cell.length_c   1.000
_cell.angle_alpha   90.00
_cell.angle_beta   90.00
_cell.angle_gamma   90.00
#
_symmetry.space_group_name_H-M   'P 1'
#
loop_
_entity.id
_entity.type
_entity.pdbx_description
1 polymer ?
#
loop_
_entity_poly.entity_id
_entity_poly.type
_entity_poly.pdbx_seq_one_letter_code
_entity_poly.pdbx_strand_id
1 'polypeptide(L)'
;INGIGPQDIKLNELIKRVEVGSFTEIILATNVNLDGEATAMYVHQMLSKLDVKITRPARGLPFGGDLEYADQTTLSRAFEGRQNL
;
A
#
# COMPACT_ATOMS: atom_id res chain seq x y z
N ILE A 1 -2.59 12.38 -16.35
CA ILE A 1 -2.47 12.46 -14.88
C ILE A 1 -3.48 13.50 -14.41
N ASN A 2 -4.44 13.12 -13.57
CA ASN A 2 -5.66 13.90 -13.28
C ASN A 2 -5.45 15.21 -12.47
N GLY A 3 -4.21 15.69 -12.34
CA GLY A 3 -3.89 16.95 -11.63
C GLY A 3 -4.11 16.91 -10.11
N ILE A 4 -4.41 15.74 -9.52
CA ILE A 4 -4.63 15.58 -8.09
C ILE A 4 -3.27 15.42 -7.40
N GLY A 5 -2.93 16.35 -6.51
CA GLY A 5 -1.72 16.31 -5.70
C GLY A 5 -1.98 15.92 -4.24
N PRO A 6 -0.91 15.81 -3.43
CA PRO A 6 -1.03 15.49 -2.00
C PRO A 6 -1.90 16.44 -1.19
N GLN A 7 -1.97 17.71 -1.60
CA GLN A 7 -2.82 18.73 -0.98
C GLN A 7 -4.32 18.52 -1.24
N ASP A 8 -4.66 17.77 -2.28
CA ASP A 8 -6.04 17.51 -2.70
C ASP A 8 -6.61 16.24 -2.02
N ILE A 9 -5.77 15.53 -1.25
CA ILE A 9 -6.15 14.38 -0.44
C ILE A 9 -5.98 14.70 1.05
N LYS A 10 -6.66 13.95 1.91
CA LYS A 10 -6.68 14.15 3.37
C LYS A 10 -5.41 13.67 4.09
N LEU A 11 -4.24 13.96 3.53
CA LEU A 11 -2.97 13.47 4.03
C LEU A 11 -2.57 14.17 5.34
N ASN A 12 -2.81 15.46 5.45
CA ASN A 12 -2.48 16.23 6.66
C ASN A 12 -3.32 15.74 7.85
N GLU A 13 -4.58 15.40 7.63
CA GLU A 13 -5.47 14.84 8.64
C GLU A 13 -5.03 13.42 9.05
N LEU A 14 -4.54 12.62 8.11
CA LEU A 14 -3.96 11.31 8.41
C LEU A 14 -2.74 11.47 9.33
N ILE A 15 -1.79 12.36 9.00
CA ILE A 15 -0.58 12.59 9.79
C ILE A 15 -0.97 13.02 11.22
N LYS A 16 -1.83 14.04 11.35
CA LYS A 16 -2.31 14.52 12.65
C LYS A 16 -2.99 13.41 13.45
N ARG A 17 -3.79 12.57 12.80
CA ARG A 17 -4.45 11.43 13.45
C ARG A 17 -3.42 10.46 14.02
N VAL A 18 -2.37 10.14 13.26
CA VAL A 18 -1.32 9.22 13.69
C VAL A 18 -0.47 9.82 14.82
N GLU A 19 -0.14 11.11 14.77
CA GLU A 19 0.63 11.79 15.81
C GLU A 19 -0.10 11.89 17.15
N VAL A 20 -1.42 12.14 17.12
CA VAL A 20 -2.25 12.29 18.33
C VAL A 20 -2.73 10.93 18.85
N GLY A 21 -2.94 9.97 17.96
CA GLY A 21 -3.40 8.64 18.31
C GLY A 21 -2.28 7.73 18.80
N SER A 22 -2.66 6.63 19.44
CA SER A 22 -1.73 5.55 19.78
C SER A 22 -2.06 4.33 18.90
N PHE A 23 -1.40 4.26 17.74
CA PHE A 23 -1.53 3.13 16.81
C PHE A 23 -0.27 2.28 16.84
N THR A 24 -0.44 0.96 16.84
CA THR A 24 0.68 0.02 16.73
C THR A 24 0.98 -0.33 15.27
N GLU A 25 0.00 -0.20 14.38
CA GLU A 25 0.13 -0.52 12.96
C GLU A 25 -0.75 0.37 12.07
N ILE A 26 -0.24 0.71 10.90
CA ILE A 26 -0.94 1.42 9.83
C ILE A 26 -0.88 0.57 8.58
N ILE A 27 -2.06 0.20 8.06
CA ILE A 27 -2.18 -0.62 6.85
C ILE A 27 -2.52 0.26 5.66
N LEU A 28 -1.63 0.34 4.68
CA LEU A 28 -1.82 1.11 3.45
C LEU A 28 -2.63 0.30 2.43
N ALA A 29 -3.95 0.34 2.54
CA ALA A 29 -4.89 -0.39 1.68
C ALA A 29 -5.40 0.43 0.47
N THR A 30 -4.53 1.22 -0.17
CA THR A 30 -4.88 1.90 -1.43
C THR A 30 -4.98 0.89 -2.58
N ASN A 31 -5.61 1.28 -3.68
CA ASN A 31 -5.70 0.44 -4.88
C ASN A 31 -4.33 -0.04 -5.37
N VAL A 32 -4.31 -1.24 -5.97
CA VAL A 32 -3.11 -1.91 -6.51
C VAL A 32 -2.82 -1.47 -7.96
N ASN A 33 -3.00 -0.18 -8.25
CA ASN A 33 -2.68 0.44 -9.54
C ASN A 33 -1.57 1.48 -9.37
N LEU A 34 -1.07 2.05 -10.48
CA LEU A 34 0.06 2.99 -10.46
C LEU A 34 -0.15 4.17 -9.50
N ASP A 35 -1.34 4.78 -9.52
CA ASP A 35 -1.66 5.93 -8.67
C ASP A 35 -1.74 5.54 -7.20
N GLY A 36 -2.34 4.40 -6.88
CA GLY A 36 -2.40 3.87 -5.53
C GLY A 36 -1.03 3.42 -5.00
N GLU A 37 -0.15 2.93 -5.87
CA GLU A 37 1.26 2.67 -5.53
C GLU A 37 2.00 3.95 -5.18
N ALA A 38 1.90 4.95 -6.05
CA ALA A 38 2.53 6.26 -5.82
C ALA A 38 2.04 6.87 -4.50
N THR A 39 0.71 6.83 -4.27
CA THR A 39 0.09 7.34 -3.03
C THR A 39 0.62 6.58 -1.81
N ALA A 40 0.68 5.25 -1.85
CA ALA A 40 1.14 4.46 -0.73
C ALA A 40 2.62 4.67 -0.41
N MET A 41 3.47 4.74 -1.43
CA MET A 41 4.90 5.05 -1.26
C MET A 41 5.07 6.43 -0.62
N TYR A 42 4.30 7.41 -1.08
CA TYR A 42 4.35 8.76 -0.53
C TYR A 42 3.91 8.81 0.94
N VAL A 43 2.78 8.17 1.28
CA VAL A 43 2.30 8.06 2.66
C VAL A 43 3.31 7.33 3.55
N HIS A 44 3.89 6.22 3.06
CA HIS A 44 4.92 5.48 3.78
C HIS A 44 6.13 6.36 4.10
N GLN A 45 6.64 7.14 3.13
CA GLN A 45 7.78 8.04 3.33
C GLN A 45 7.48 9.15 4.35
N MET A 46 6.24 9.63 4.42
CA MET A 46 5.84 10.66 5.38
C MET A 46 5.70 10.10 6.80
N LEU A 47 5.15 8.89 6.93
CA LEU A 47 4.90 8.25 8.22
C LEU A 47 6.10 7.47 8.76
N SER A 48 7.11 7.16 7.94
CA SER A 48 8.30 6.37 8.36
C SER A 48 9.15 7.03 9.43
N LYS A 49 8.94 8.32 9.70
CA LYS A 49 9.58 9.05 10.80
C LYS A 49 8.91 8.81 12.15
N LEU A 50 7.72 8.23 12.15
CA LEU A 50 6.96 7.90 13.35
C LEU A 50 7.26 6.46 13.75
N ASP A 51 7.30 6.20 15.06
CA ASP A 51 7.54 4.86 15.60
C ASP A 51 6.26 4.00 15.53
N VAL A 52 5.84 3.70 14.31
CA VAL A 52 4.64 2.91 14.02
C VAL A 52 4.93 1.93 12.89
N LYS A 53 4.47 0.69 13.04
CA LYS A 53 4.62 -0.33 12.00
C LYS A 53 3.75 0.05 10.80
N ILE A 54 4.34 0.15 9.62
CA ILE A 54 3.59 0.40 8.38
C ILE A 54 3.61 -0.86 7.54
N THR A 55 2.44 -1.34 7.15
CA THR A 55 2.29 -2.54 6.32
C THR A 55 1.36 -2.29 5.15
N ARG A 56 1.38 -3.21 4.18
CA ARG A 56 0.52 -3.19 3.01
C ARG A 56 0.03 -4.61 2.75
N PRO A 57 -1.24 -4.80 2.38
CA PRO A 57 -1.73 -6.11 2.00
C PRO A 57 -0.88 -6.74 0.90
N ALA A 58 -0.75 -8.07 0.95
CA ALA A 58 -0.01 -8.83 -0.03
C ALA A 58 -0.58 -8.61 -1.43
N ARG A 59 0.28 -8.81 -2.43
CA ARG A 59 -0.09 -8.73 -3.85
C ARG A 59 0.34 -10.02 -4.53
N GLY A 60 -0.44 -10.42 -5.51
CA GLY A 60 -0.20 -11.63 -6.27
C GLY A 60 -1.51 -12.33 -6.58
N LEU A 61 -1.45 -13.64 -6.65
CA LEU A 61 -2.56 -14.48 -7.07
C LEU A 61 -3.73 -14.42 -6.07
N PRO A 62 -4.97 -14.24 -6.52
CA PRO A 62 -6.14 -14.36 -5.67
C PRO A 62 -6.34 -15.82 -5.25
N PHE A 63 -6.93 -16.02 -4.06
CA PHE A 63 -7.32 -17.35 -3.63
C PHE A 63 -8.40 -17.92 -4.58
N GLY A 64 -8.22 -19.16 -5.02
CA GLY A 64 -9.14 -19.83 -5.94
C GLY A 64 -9.05 -19.37 -7.40
N GLY A 65 -8.08 -18.53 -7.76
CA GLY A 65 -7.78 -18.22 -9.16
C GLY A 65 -6.83 -19.25 -9.79
N ASP A 66 -7.06 -19.59 -11.05
CA ASP A 66 -6.16 -20.48 -11.80
C ASP A 66 -4.97 -19.71 -12.37
N LEU A 67 -3.80 -20.34 -12.34
CA LEU A 67 -2.55 -19.75 -12.84
C LEU A 67 -2.63 -19.39 -14.33
N GLU A 68 -3.38 -20.16 -15.11
CA GLU A 68 -3.54 -19.98 -16.55
C GLU A 68 -4.23 -18.67 -16.95
N TYR A 69 -5.01 -18.08 -16.03
CA TYR A 69 -5.72 -16.81 -16.25
C TYR A 69 -5.03 -15.62 -15.58
N ALA A 70 -3.91 -15.83 -14.89
CA ALA A 70 -3.18 -14.76 -14.22
C ALA A 70 -2.34 -13.96 -15.22
N ASP A 71 -2.41 -12.63 -15.15
CA ASP A 71 -1.55 -11.77 -15.95
C ASP A 71 -0.10 -11.80 -15.45
N GLN A 72 0.83 -11.43 -16.34
CA GLN A 72 2.27 -11.43 -16.05
C GLN A 72 2.65 -10.57 -14.84
N THR A 73 1.97 -9.44 -14.62
CA THR A 73 2.26 -8.55 -13.49
C THR A 73 1.87 -9.22 -12.18
N THR A 74 0.66 -9.80 -12.12
CA THR A 74 0.18 -10.55 -10.96
C THR A 74 1.10 -11.72 -10.62
N LEU A 75 1.55 -12.47 -11.63
CA LEU A 75 2.52 -13.55 -11.45
C LEU A 75 3.85 -13.05 -10.90
N SER A 76 4.42 -11.99 -11.48
CA SER A 76 5.66 -11.38 -10.99
C SER A 76 5.55 -11.00 -9.52
N ARG A 77 4.44 -10.36 -9.11
CA ARG A 77 4.18 -10.00 -7.72
C ARG A 77 4.09 -11.20 -6.79
N ALA A 78 3.42 -12.28 -7.23
CA ALA A 78 3.33 -13.51 -6.46
C ALA A 78 4.71 -14.15 -6.24
N PHE A 79 5.58 -14.14 -7.26
CA PHE A 79 6.94 -14.67 -7.16
C PHE A 79 7.87 -13.80 -6.31
N GLU A 80 7.75 -12.47 -6.41
CA GLU A 80 8.45 -11.49 -5.56
C GLU A 80 8.06 -11.67 -4.08
N GLY A 81 6.77 -11.84 -3.81
CA GLY A 81 6.20 -11.99 -2.48
C GLY A 81 6.20 -13.41 -1.92
N ARG A 82 6.84 -14.38 -2.59
CA ARG A 82 6.83 -15.77 -2.16
C ARG A 82 7.48 -15.91 -0.78
N GLN A 83 6.84 -16.70 0.09
CA GLN A 83 7.33 -16.97 1.44
C GLN A 83 7.77 -18.43 1.54
N ASN A 84 8.76 -18.71 2.39
CA ASN A 84 9.06 -20.08 2.79
C ASN A 84 7.93 -20.57 3.70
N LEU A 85 7.68 -21.89 3.68
CA LEU A 85 6.74 -22.56 4.58
C LEU A 85 7.38 -22.81 5.95
#